data_AF-A0A0C9SCT6-F1
#
_entry.id   AF-A0A0C9SCT6-F1
#
_cell.length_a   1.000
_cell.length_b   1.000
_cell.length_c   1.000
_cell.angle_alpha   90.00
_cell.angle_beta   90.00
_cell.angle_gamma   90.00
#
_symmetry.space_group_name_H-M   'P 1'
#
loop_
_entity.id
_entity.type
_entity.pdbx_description
1 polymer ?
#
loop_
_entity_poly.entity_id
_entity_poly.type
_entity_poly.pdbx_seq_one_letter_code
_entity_poly.pdbx_strand_id
1 'polypeptide(L)'
;MIIYLLALPLFVVALGDDPRCQERYLVDDHCDSGPGEREFLYTYDKQTEKCVGAESCGPETRRLLFSTQEECIKKCNVKGQEIEDVEVPLEDRQIEKERK
;
A
#
# COMPACT_ATOMS: atom_id res chain seq x y z
N MET A 1 49.45 22.80 2.37
CA MET A 1 48.87 21.94 3.44
C MET A 1 47.61 22.66 3.88
N ILE A 2 46.42 22.26 3.47
CA ILE A 2 45.76 21.02 3.84
C ILE A 2 44.62 20.80 2.83
N ILE A 3 44.49 19.57 2.33
CA ILE A 3 43.34 19.08 1.57
C ILE A 3 42.33 18.58 2.61
N TYR A 4 41.09 19.09 2.62
CA TYR A 4 39.94 18.42 3.25
C TYR A 4 38.72 18.73 2.36
N LEU A 5 38.25 17.74 1.57
CA LEU A 5 37.18 16.82 1.98
C LEU A 5 36.02 17.65 2.54
N LEU A 6 34.94 17.89 1.80
CA LEU A 6 33.84 16.93 1.71
C LEU A 6 33.07 17.13 0.39
N ALA A 7 33.32 16.24 -0.57
CA ALA A 7 32.26 15.78 -1.44
C ALA A 7 31.24 15.08 -0.54
N LEU A 8 30.17 15.75 -0.14
CA LEU A 8 28.96 15.05 0.29
C LEU A 8 28.20 14.71 -0.99
N PRO A 9 28.24 13.46 -1.49
CA PRO A 9 27.19 13.04 -2.37
C PRO A 9 25.91 13.03 -1.53
N LEU A 10 25.07 14.04 -1.73
CA LEU A 10 23.68 14.01 -1.28
C LEU A 10 22.96 12.96 -2.12
N PHE A 11 23.24 11.68 -1.87
CA PHE A 11 22.31 10.62 -2.23
C PHE A 11 21.16 10.71 -1.22
N VAL A 12 20.29 11.69 -1.45
CA VAL A 12 18.91 11.60 -0.99
C VAL A 12 18.36 10.42 -1.78
N VAL A 13 18.39 9.23 -1.16
CA VAL A 13 17.58 8.11 -1.64
C VAL A 13 16.15 8.55 -1.40
N ALA A 14 15.55 9.17 -2.42
CA ALA A 14 14.14 9.49 -2.42
C ALA A 14 13.41 8.15 -2.24
N LEU A 15 12.73 7.99 -1.10
CA LEU A 15 11.75 6.92 -0.94
C LEU A 15 10.73 7.11 -2.05
N GLY A 16 10.66 6.14 -2.98
CA GLY A 16 9.67 6.00 -4.05
C GLY A 16 9.26 7.28 -4.78
N ASP A 17 9.67 7.44 -6.04
CA ASP A 17 9.16 8.50 -6.94
C ASP A 17 7.62 8.48 -7.12
N ASP A 18 6.91 7.46 -6.61
CA ASP A 18 5.46 7.39 -6.66
C ASP A 18 4.84 8.26 -5.54
N PRO A 19 3.98 9.24 -5.86
CA PRO A 19 3.36 10.13 -4.87
C PRO A 19 2.54 9.36 -3.82
N ARG A 20 2.05 8.16 -4.16
CA ARG A 20 1.33 7.26 -3.24
C ARG A 20 2.20 6.71 -2.10
N CYS A 21 3.53 6.87 -2.19
CA CYS A 21 4.47 6.52 -1.13
C CYS A 21 4.75 7.68 -0.16
N GLN A 22 4.31 8.90 -0.47
CA GLN A 22 4.63 10.10 0.31
C GLN A 22 3.52 10.48 1.29
N GLU A 23 2.27 10.40 0.84
CA GLU A 23 1.09 10.72 1.63
C GLU A 23 0.44 9.47 2.20
N ARG A 24 0.06 9.55 3.48
CA ARG A 24 -0.67 8.47 4.14
C ARG A 24 -2.11 8.51 3.68
N TYR A 25 -2.59 7.41 3.10
CA TYR A 25 -4.02 7.24 2.84
C TYR A 25 -4.75 6.85 4.12
N LEU A 26 -5.75 7.63 4.51
CA LEU A 26 -6.67 7.33 5.59
C LEU A 26 -8.07 7.17 5.01
N VAL A 27 -8.70 6.02 5.27
CA VAL A 27 -10.06 5.75 4.79
C VAL A 27 -11.01 6.85 5.27
N ASP A 28 -10.90 7.28 6.54
CA ASP A 28 -11.77 8.31 7.11
C ASP A 28 -11.61 9.70 6.46
N ASP A 29 -10.46 9.99 5.85
CA ASP A 29 -10.21 11.27 5.17
C ASP A 29 -10.76 11.31 3.75
N HIS A 30 -10.93 10.14 3.13
CA HIS A 30 -11.30 10.00 1.72
C HIS A 30 -12.70 9.40 1.51
N CYS A 31 -13.19 8.66 2.49
CA CYS A 31 -14.42 7.90 2.42
C CYS A 31 -15.40 8.42 3.45
N ASP A 32 -16.36 9.21 2.98
CA ASP A 32 -17.55 9.53 3.76
C ASP A 32 -18.30 8.23 4.14
N SER A 33 -19.11 8.28 5.19
CA SER A 33 -19.98 7.15 5.61
C SER A 33 -21.07 6.77 4.60
N GLY A 34 -20.99 7.29 3.37
CA GLY A 34 -21.95 7.06 2.30
C GLY A 34 -21.76 5.70 1.60
N PRO A 35 -22.80 5.25 0.87
CA PRO A 35 -22.71 4.04 0.06
C PRO A 35 -21.81 4.29 -1.17
N GLY A 36 -20.58 3.80 -1.11
CA GLY A 36 -19.64 3.75 -2.23
C GLY A 36 -19.24 2.30 -2.53
N GLU A 37 -18.82 2.04 -3.76
CA GLU A 37 -18.19 0.76 -4.10
C GLU A 37 -16.88 0.65 -3.33
N ARG A 38 -16.79 -0.37 -2.47
CA ARG A 38 -15.60 -0.63 -1.65
C ARG A 38 -14.77 -1.74 -2.25
N GLU A 39 -13.48 -1.49 -2.34
CA GLU A 39 -12.52 -2.48 -2.81
C GLU A 39 -11.28 -2.44 -1.91
N PHE A 40 -10.82 -3.62 -1.53
CA PHE A 40 -9.62 -3.80 -0.74
C PHE A 40 -8.37 -3.70 -1.64
N LEU A 41 -7.50 -2.76 -1.33
CA LEU A 41 -6.28 -2.41 -2.06
C LEU A 41 -5.14 -2.19 -1.05
N TYR A 42 -3.98 -1.72 -1.52
CA TYR A 42 -2.80 -1.53 -0.68
C TYR A 42 -2.35 -0.07 -0.66
N THR A 43 -1.85 0.40 0.48
CA THR A 43 -1.24 1.71 0.65
C THR A 43 0.06 1.60 1.43
N TYR A 44 0.95 2.58 1.27
CA TYR A 44 2.17 2.65 2.05
C TYR A 44 1.92 3.44 3.33
N ASP A 45 2.14 2.80 4.47
CA ASP A 45 2.14 3.43 5.77
C ASP A 45 3.56 3.87 6.14
N LYS A 46 3.79 5.18 6.07
CA LYS A 46 5.06 5.81 6.41
C LYS A 46 5.42 5.68 7.90
N GLN A 47 4.46 5.45 8.79
CA GLN A 47 4.75 5.30 10.23
C GLN A 47 5.38 3.94 10.54
N THR A 48 4.87 2.89 9.89
CA THR A 48 5.37 1.52 10.05
C THR A 48 6.39 1.14 8.99
N GLU A 49 6.59 2.00 7.99
CA GLU A 49 7.38 1.77 6.77
C GLU A 49 6.94 0.50 6.02
N LYS A 50 5.64 0.19 6.04
CA LYS A 50 5.07 -1.04 5.47
C LYS A 50 3.93 -0.75 4.49
N CYS A 51 3.72 -1.67 3.55
CA CYS A 51 2.53 -1.71 2.73
C CYS A 51 1.41 -2.43 3.47
N VAL A 52 0.31 -1.75 3.72
CA VAL A 52 -0.85 -2.26 4.47
C VAL A 52 -2.10 -2.23 3.59
N GLY A 53 -3.08 -3.07 3.94
CA GLY A 53 -4.38 -3.08 3.29
C GLY A 53 -5.21 -1.83 3.62
N ALA A 54 -5.92 -1.31 2.63
CA ALA A 54 -6.83 -0.18 2.79
C ALA A 54 -8.06 -0.33 1.86
N GLU A 55 -9.19 0.22 2.29
CA GLU A 55 -10.41 0.25 1.47
C GLU A 55 -10.46 1.52 0.63
N SER A 56 -10.70 1.35 -0.67
CA SER A 56 -11.19 2.44 -1.52
C SER A 56 -12.71 2.60 -1.34
N CYS A 57 -13.22 3.78 -1.70
CA CYS A 57 -14.66 4.09 -1.72
C CYS A 57 -15.08 4.64 -3.09
N GLY A 58 -14.37 4.22 -4.15
CA GLY A 58 -14.67 4.59 -5.53
C GLY A 58 -13.43 4.85 -6.38
N PRO A 59 -13.64 5.18 -7.66
CA PRO A 59 -12.56 5.25 -8.66
C PRO A 59 -11.51 6.32 -8.36
N GLU A 60 -11.88 7.42 -7.71
CA GLU A 60 -10.93 8.48 -7.34
C GLU A 60 -9.96 7.99 -6.26
N THR A 61 -10.47 7.35 -5.20
CA THR A 61 -9.63 6.79 -4.13
C THR A 61 -8.82 5.58 -4.58
N ARG A 62 -9.36 4.76 -5.49
CA ARG A 62 -8.64 3.63 -6.10
C ARG A 62 -7.33 4.06 -6.77
N ARG A 63 -7.29 5.27 -7.37
CA ARG A 63 -6.08 5.81 -8.01
C ARG A 63 -4.98 6.18 -7.01
N LEU A 64 -5.34 6.41 -5.75
CA LEU A 64 -4.40 6.71 -4.67
C LEU A 64 -3.78 5.46 -4.05
N LEU A 65 -4.30 4.28 -4.41
CA LEU A 65 -3.95 2.98 -3.85
C LEU A 65 -3.23 2.12 -4.88
N PHE A 66 -2.57 1.06 -4.41
CA PHE A 66 -1.91 0.04 -5.23
C PHE A 66 -2.82 -1.18 -5.36
N SER A 67 -2.81 -1.81 -6.54
CA SER A 67 -3.67 -2.98 -6.77
C SER A 67 -3.17 -4.23 -6.04
N THR A 68 -1.85 -4.32 -5.82
CA THR A 68 -1.23 -5.45 -5.15
C THR A 68 -0.20 -5.00 -4.11
N GLN A 69 0.01 -5.84 -3.11
CA GLN A 69 1.05 -5.63 -2.10
C GLN A 69 2.45 -5.57 -2.72
N GLU A 70 2.73 -6.44 -3.70
CA GLU A 70 4.00 -6.45 -4.43
C GLU A 70 4.25 -5.11 -5.15
N GLU A 71 3.22 -4.54 -5.80
CA GLU A 71 3.35 -3.24 -6.48
C GLU A 71 3.73 -2.15 -5.47
N CYS A 72 3.06 -2.12 -4.31
CA CYS A 72 3.36 -1.17 -3.25
C CYS A 72 4.81 -1.33 -2.73
N ILE A 73 5.23 -2.57 -2.41
CA ILE A 73 6.57 -2.84 -1.88
C ILE A 73 7.64 -2.41 -2.88
N LYS A 74 7.46 -2.76 -4.15
CA LYS A 74 8.41 -2.45 -5.22
C LYS A 74 8.50 -0.95 -5.48
N LYS A 75 7.37 -0.24 -5.50
CA LYS A 75 7.34 1.21 -5.78
C LYS A 75 7.81 2.06 -4.61
N CYS A 76 7.48 1.66 -3.38
CA CYS A 76 7.87 2.39 -2.17
C CYS A 76 9.21 1.91 -1.57
N ASN A 77 9.86 0.93 -2.20
CA ASN A 77 11.15 0.36 -1.77
C ASN A 77 11.12 -0.10 -0.30
N VAL A 78 10.05 -0.81 0.08
CA VAL A 78 9.84 -1.30 1.44
C VAL A 78 10.84 -2.40 1.75
N LYS A 79 11.57 -2.26 2.87
CA LYS A 79 12.58 -3.24 3.30
C LYS A 79 12.03 -4.16 4.38
N GLY A 80 12.25 -5.46 4.24
CA GLY A 80 11.92 -6.43 5.28
C GLY A 80 10.44 -6.77 5.41
N GLN A 81 9.61 -6.34 4.46
CA GLN A 81 8.27 -6.91 4.30
C GLN A 81 8.37 -8.09 3.34
N GLU A 82 8.42 -9.30 3.90
CA GLU A 82 8.19 -10.50 3.11
C GLU A 82 6.76 -10.44 2.58
N ILE A 83 6.56 -10.79 1.32
CA ILE A 83 5.23 -11.05 0.80
C ILE A 83 4.81 -12.35 1.47
N GLU A 84 4.28 -12.25 2.69
CA GLU A 84 3.43 -13.32 3.20
C GLU A 84 2.29 -13.38 2.21
N ASP A 85 2.30 -14.42 1.37
CA ASP A 85 1.15 -14.82 0.59
C ASP A 85 -0.02 -14.83 1.57
N VAL A 86 -0.85 -13.79 1.52
CA VAL A 86 -2.07 -13.74 2.30
C VAL A 86 -2.89 -14.90 1.76
N GLU A 87 -2.82 -16.03 2.45
CA GLU A 87 -3.80 -17.11 2.34
C GLU A 87 -5.13 -16.46 2.72
N VAL A 88 -5.80 -15.91 1.70
CA VAL A 88 -7.19 -15.47 1.81
C VAL A 88 -7.94 -16.65 2.42
N PRO A 89 -8.50 -16.51 3.63
CA PRO A 89 -9.32 -17.58 4.20
C PRO A 89 -10.44 -17.87 3.21
N LEU A 90 -10.44 -19.09 2.67
CA LEU A 90 -11.49 -19.64 1.84
C LEU A 90 -12.74 -19.90 2.70
N GLU A 91 -13.38 -18.83 3.19
CA GLU A 91 -14.79 -18.84 3.60
C GLU A 91 -15.53 -18.11 2.46
N ASP A 92 -15.91 -18.78 1.37
CA ASP A 92 -17.21 -19.44 1.25
C ASP A 92 -17.19 -20.61 0.24
N ARG A 93 -16.75 -21.80 0.68
CA ARG A 93 -17.21 -23.08 0.11
C ARG A 93 -18.24 -23.73 1.03
N GLN A 94 -19.37 -23.06 1.20
CA GLN A 94 -20.61 -23.71 1.66
C GLN A 94 -21.71 -23.55 0.62
N ILE A 95 -21.57 -24.27 -0.50
CA ILE A 95 -22.72 -24.82 -1.21
C ILE A 95 -22.41 -26.28 -1.50
N GLU A 96 -22.38 -27.10 -0.45
CA GLU A 96 -22.68 -28.52 -0.62
C GLU A 96 -24.10 -28.74 -0.09
N LYS A 97 -24.93 -29.36 -0.94
CA LYS A 97 -26.19 -30.03 -0.58
C LYS A 97 -27.26 -29.18 0.08
N GLU A 98 -28.25 -28.77 -0.72
CA GLU A 98 -29.67 -29.10 -0.46
C GLU A 98 -30.52 -28.72 -1.69
N ARG A 99 -30.67 -29.66 -2.64
CA ARG A 99 -31.95 -29.93 -3.34
C ARG A 99 -31.80 -31.11 -4.30
N LYS A 100 -32.19 -32.27 -3.75
CA LYS A 100 -33.01 -33.32 -4.38
C LYS A 100 -32.41 -34.12 -5.53
#